data_AF-A0A7V4PBU7-F1
#
_entry.id   AF-A0A7V4PBU7-F1
#
_cell.length_a   1.000
_cell.length_b   1.000
_cell.length_c   1.000
_cell.angle_alpha   90.00
_cell.angle_beta   90.00
_cell.angle_gamma   90.00
#
_symmetry.space_group_name_H-M   'P 1'
#
loop_
_entity.id
_entity.type
_entity.pdbx_description
1 polymer ?
#
loop_
_entity_poly.entity_id
_entity_poly.type
_entity_poly.pdbx_seq_one_letter_code
_entity_poly.pdbx_strand_id
1 'polypeptide(L)'
;MDVESAGGNKIERAAGCKPTSAQVVLASPGPETRVSQTWYCRVDGQVYGPFSWEQLRAMADEGRVVAATAVRRSGEPSWTAASEVEGLVRLPVPPPLPLRDLVSPAARPPGPPVADVVGANGGGAASRPAGESAAPGSSGVRNGSATPESGRSADESQLVRPRRPRWLEDENKPAVAPPPPPSSGPSSSPLPVLGATPLGSEDKPNKPKRGSGRLTRLAGAVAAIVLGVTFSLGLLAALALAWARSVIRKEVATAMAAYQAELAAKREKNPEVPGLTAPANAAAAPPAGGTSVKGRGTPAPQSLAKEASTAAAASSWRAEAEKVVSAMAAWHDVTQIRGIDLLGLKLQVRRAWLAVNERGARRETSKDTVDDETPPPAGYVFVEVSLRNTGAEPRMYTSWNALAGASAVLADEGGSLFEFVPPSETPEVSRRGAVQLGPGDALTDLLVFRAPEGEVTNLRLALAKRALAGKARVSGGTHFGFQIPSSLLADDAVAPSADP
;
A
#
# COMPACT_ATOMS: atom_id res chain seq x y z
N MET A 1 37.13 56.98 -46.44
CA MET A 1 37.99 57.26 -45.28
C MET A 1 37.93 56.03 -44.40
N ASP A 2 38.71 55.04 -44.85
CA ASP A 2 39.00 53.77 -44.21
C ASP A 2 39.98 54.01 -43.07
N VAL A 3 39.75 53.40 -41.89
CA VAL A 3 40.84 53.05 -40.98
C VAL A 3 40.57 51.68 -40.37
N GLU A 4 41.35 50.76 -40.92
CA GLU A 4 41.71 49.42 -40.51
C GLU A 4 42.35 49.41 -39.11
N SER A 5 42.02 48.43 -38.25
CA SER A 5 42.82 48.14 -37.06
C SER A 5 42.97 46.64 -36.88
N ALA A 6 44.14 46.16 -37.29
CA ALA A 6 44.61 44.80 -37.13
C ALA A 6 45.34 44.66 -35.79
N GLY A 7 44.86 43.76 -34.93
CA GLY A 7 45.55 43.29 -33.73
C GLY A 7 46.02 41.85 -33.93
N GLY A 8 47.27 41.70 -34.37
CA GLY A 8 47.94 40.39 -34.43
C GLY A 8 48.41 39.96 -33.05
N ASN A 9 48.13 38.72 -32.67
CA ASN A 9 48.79 38.09 -31.54
C ASN A 9 49.54 36.82 -31.95
N LYS A 10 50.82 36.88 -31.59
CA LYS A 10 51.96 36.03 -31.92
C LYS A 10 51.85 34.71 -31.14
N ILE A 11 51.73 33.59 -31.85
CA ILE A 11 51.80 32.25 -31.25
C ILE A 11 53.25 31.78 -31.35
N GLU A 12 53.96 31.83 -30.23
CA GLU A 12 55.27 31.19 -30.06
C GLU A 12 55.11 29.69 -29.85
N ARG A 13 55.81 28.94 -30.70
CA ARG A 13 55.99 27.49 -30.64
C ARG A 13 56.91 27.15 -29.47
N ALA A 14 56.45 26.36 -28.51
CA ALA A 14 57.30 25.60 -27.61
C ALA A 14 57.16 24.11 -27.94
N ALA A 15 58.24 23.56 -28.51
CA ALA A 15 58.44 22.14 -28.72
C ALA A 15 58.88 21.48 -27.41
N GLY A 16 58.29 20.34 -27.04
CA GLY A 16 58.73 19.60 -25.86
C GLY A 16 57.83 18.44 -25.43
N CYS A 17 57.37 17.59 -26.34
CA CYS A 17 56.72 16.32 -25.96
C CYS A 17 57.72 15.18 -25.92
N LYS A 18 58.03 14.70 -24.71
CA LYS A 18 58.69 13.41 -24.47
C LYS A 18 57.71 12.26 -24.78
N PRO A 19 58.16 11.14 -25.36
CA PRO A 19 57.32 9.96 -25.55
C PRO A 19 57.07 9.30 -24.20
N THR A 20 55.85 9.42 -23.68
CA THR A 20 55.38 8.68 -22.50
C THR A 20 54.85 7.33 -22.96
N SER A 21 55.38 6.30 -22.31
CA SER A 21 55.11 4.87 -22.44
C SER A 21 53.68 4.53 -22.87
N ALA A 22 53.58 3.78 -23.95
CA ALA A 22 52.39 3.03 -24.33
C ALA A 22 52.05 2.02 -23.23
N GLN A 23 51.10 2.36 -22.35
CA GLN A 23 50.41 1.36 -21.56
C GLN A 23 49.42 0.64 -22.46
N VAL A 24 49.60 -0.67 -22.55
CA VAL A 24 48.61 -1.62 -23.07
C VAL A 24 47.38 -1.53 -22.17
N VAL A 25 46.38 -0.76 -22.60
CA VAL A 25 45.06 -0.74 -21.99
C VAL A 25 44.42 -2.10 -22.28
N LEU A 26 44.50 -3.00 -21.30
CA LEU A 26 43.61 -4.15 -21.22
C LEU A 26 42.17 -3.62 -21.23
N ALA A 27 41.48 -3.85 -22.35
CA ALA A 27 40.06 -3.59 -22.49
C ALA A 27 39.32 -4.22 -21.30
N SER A 28 38.67 -3.38 -20.49
CA SER A 28 37.73 -3.85 -19.48
C SER A 28 36.65 -4.67 -20.19
N PRO A 29 36.37 -5.91 -19.74
CA PRO A 29 35.26 -6.68 -20.29
C PRO A 29 33.98 -5.86 -20.09
N GLY A 30 33.27 -5.59 -21.19
CA GLY A 30 32.02 -4.83 -21.16
C GLY A 30 31.02 -5.46 -20.19
N PRO A 31 30.02 -4.71 -19.71
CA PRO A 31 29.03 -5.21 -18.76
C PRO A 31 28.32 -6.42 -19.37
N GLU A 32 28.73 -7.61 -18.96
CA GLU A 32 28.09 -8.85 -19.33
C GLU A 32 26.63 -8.73 -18.89
N THR A 33 25.73 -8.79 -19.87
CA THR A 33 24.28 -8.90 -19.68
C THR A 33 24.01 -10.11 -18.78
N ARG A 34 23.99 -9.89 -17.47
CA ARG A 34 23.59 -10.91 -16.50
C ARG A 34 22.12 -11.19 -16.79
N VAL A 35 21.86 -12.28 -17.51
CA VAL A 35 20.52 -12.84 -17.67
C VAL A 35 19.90 -12.93 -16.28
N SER A 36 18.88 -12.11 -16.06
CA SER A 36 18.20 -12.01 -14.77
C SER A 36 17.69 -13.40 -14.40
N GLN A 37 18.32 -13.99 -13.39
CA GLN A 37 17.94 -15.32 -12.91
C GLN A 37 16.54 -15.22 -12.30
N THR A 38 15.61 -15.90 -12.96
CA THR A 38 14.21 -15.97 -12.55
C THR A 38 13.98 -17.16 -11.64
N TRP A 39 13.17 -17.00 -10.60
CA TRP A 39 12.88 -18.01 -9.58
C TRP A 39 11.39 -18.33 -9.49
N TYR A 40 11.09 -19.53 -9.02
CA TYR A 40 9.74 -19.99 -8.69
C TYR A 40 9.73 -20.58 -7.28
N CYS A 41 8.65 -20.39 -6.53
CA CYS A 41 8.46 -21.00 -5.22
C CYS A 41 7.15 -21.82 -5.19
N ARG A 42 7.09 -22.82 -4.30
CA ARG A 42 5.92 -23.67 -4.12
C ARG A 42 5.43 -23.59 -2.69
N VAL A 43 4.27 -23.00 -2.49
CA VAL A 43 3.61 -22.82 -1.20
C VAL A 43 2.28 -23.58 -1.26
N ASP A 44 2.02 -24.45 -0.28
CA ASP A 44 0.80 -25.29 -0.23
C ASP A 44 0.49 -26.06 -1.52
N GLY A 45 1.54 -26.55 -2.18
CA GLY A 45 1.43 -27.32 -3.42
C GLY A 45 1.21 -26.49 -4.69
N GLN A 46 0.92 -25.18 -4.57
CA GLN A 46 0.78 -24.25 -5.70
C GLN A 46 2.11 -23.58 -6.04
N VAL A 47 2.36 -23.37 -7.34
CA VAL A 47 3.59 -22.76 -7.85
C VAL A 47 3.36 -21.27 -8.14
N TYR A 48 4.21 -20.42 -7.58
CA TYR A 48 4.20 -18.97 -7.76
C TYR A 48 5.52 -18.51 -8.41
N GLY A 49 5.45 -17.49 -9.25
CA GLY A 49 6.57 -16.92 -10.02
C GLY A 49 6.12 -16.53 -11.44
N PRO A 50 6.99 -15.90 -12.24
CA PRO A 50 8.43 -15.69 -12.05
C PRO A 50 8.77 -14.56 -11.05
N PHE A 51 9.71 -14.81 -10.13
CA PHE A 51 10.25 -13.80 -9.21
C PHE A 51 11.72 -13.48 -9.50
N SER A 52 12.13 -12.25 -9.27
CA SER A 52 13.55 -11.92 -9.18
C SER A 52 14.14 -12.46 -7.87
N TRP A 53 15.47 -12.60 -7.82
CA TRP A 53 16.17 -13.01 -6.58
C TRP A 53 15.85 -12.09 -5.40
N GLU A 54 15.81 -10.78 -5.64
CA GLU A 54 15.50 -9.76 -4.61
C GLU A 54 14.07 -9.90 -4.09
N GLN A 55 13.10 -10.15 -4.98
CA GLN A 55 11.71 -10.40 -4.58
C GLN A 55 11.59 -11.67 -3.74
N LEU A 56 12.28 -12.74 -4.13
CA LEU A 56 12.26 -14.00 -3.38
C LEU A 56 12.87 -13.83 -1.98
N ARG A 57 13.95 -13.05 -1.85
CA ARG A 57 14.55 -12.69 -0.56
C ARG A 57 13.62 -11.85 0.29
N ALA A 58 12.97 -10.84 -0.28
CA ALA A 58 11.98 -10.03 0.44
C ALA A 58 10.82 -10.89 0.97
N MET A 59 10.34 -11.86 0.18
CA MET A 59 9.31 -12.81 0.63
C MET A 59 9.80 -13.74 1.76
N ALA A 60 11.09 -14.07 1.81
CA ALA A 60 11.69 -14.84 2.90
C ALA A 60 11.83 -13.99 4.17
N ASP A 61 12.25 -12.72 4.04
CA ASP A 61 12.34 -11.78 5.16
C ASP A 61 10.95 -11.47 5.77
N GLU A 62 9.90 -11.45 4.94
CA GLU A 62 8.50 -11.35 5.39
C GLU A 62 7.95 -12.64 6.03
N GLY A 63 8.70 -13.76 5.99
CA GLY A 63 8.25 -15.05 6.49
C GLY A 63 7.21 -15.77 5.62
N ARG A 64 6.94 -15.28 4.39
CA ARG A 64 6.06 -15.97 3.43
C ARG A 64 6.73 -17.17 2.79
N VAL A 65 8.05 -17.11 2.63
CA VAL A 65 8.90 -18.25 2.23
C VAL A 65 9.65 -18.71 3.46
N VAL A 66 9.26 -19.86 4.00
CA VAL A 66 9.94 -20.47 5.15
C VAL A 66 11.06 -21.39 4.66
N ALA A 67 11.96 -21.76 5.56
CA ALA A 67 13.09 -22.66 5.27
C ALA A 67 12.69 -23.95 4.50
N ALA A 68 11.53 -24.52 4.81
CA ALA A 68 11.02 -25.74 4.18
C ALA A 68 10.31 -25.51 2.82
N THR A 69 10.07 -24.26 2.42
CA THR A 69 9.40 -23.94 1.15
C THR A 69 10.28 -24.38 -0.02
N ALA A 70 9.69 -25.12 -0.96
CA ALA A 70 10.40 -25.56 -2.16
C ALA A 70 10.55 -24.41 -3.15
N VAL A 71 11.77 -24.13 -3.60
CA VAL A 71 12.12 -23.11 -4.59
C VAL A 71 12.93 -23.71 -5.73
N ARG A 72 12.84 -23.13 -6.93
CA ARG A 72 13.67 -23.55 -8.08
C ARG A 72 14.06 -22.37 -8.96
N ARG A 73 15.22 -22.46 -9.61
CA ARG A 73 15.64 -21.52 -10.66
C ARG A 73 14.96 -21.86 -11.99
N SER A 74 14.76 -20.86 -12.83
CA SER A 74 14.27 -21.04 -14.18
C SER A 74 15.28 -21.85 -15.00
N GLY A 75 14.87 -23.02 -15.48
CA GLY A 75 15.72 -23.96 -16.22
C GLY A 75 16.19 -25.16 -15.41
N GLU A 76 16.07 -25.14 -14.08
CA GLU A 76 16.39 -26.29 -13.23
C GLU A 76 15.16 -27.22 -13.09
N PRO A 77 15.33 -28.55 -13.25
CA PRO A 77 14.23 -29.50 -13.17
C PRO A 77 13.84 -29.85 -11.72
N SER A 78 14.76 -29.70 -10.77
CA SER A 78 14.57 -30.05 -9.36
C SER A 78 14.11 -28.86 -8.52
N TRP A 79 13.28 -29.14 -7.52
CA TRP A 79 12.94 -28.19 -6.45
C TRP A 79 13.89 -28.39 -5.27
N THR A 80 14.39 -27.29 -4.73
CA THR A 80 15.38 -27.23 -3.65
C THR A 80 14.73 -26.54 -2.44
N ALA A 81 15.04 -26.94 -1.21
CA ALA A 81 14.45 -26.26 -0.04
C ALA A 81 15.01 -24.83 0.07
N ALA A 82 14.20 -23.86 0.49
CA ALA A 82 14.63 -22.46 0.61
C ALA A 82 15.82 -22.29 1.57
N SER A 83 15.99 -23.18 2.56
CA SER A 83 17.16 -23.21 3.45
C SER A 83 18.46 -23.66 2.77
N GLU A 84 18.39 -24.44 1.70
CA GLU A 84 19.56 -24.90 0.95
C GLU A 84 20.06 -23.85 -0.04
N VAL A 85 19.24 -22.84 -0.34
CA VAL A 85 19.62 -21.73 -1.21
C VAL A 85 20.31 -20.65 -0.37
N GLU A 86 21.62 -20.54 -0.55
CA GLU A 86 22.46 -19.60 0.21
C GLU A 86 21.97 -18.15 0.11
N GLY A 87 21.78 -17.51 1.28
CA GLY A 87 21.36 -16.12 1.37
C GLY A 87 19.89 -15.84 1.05
N LEU A 88 19.04 -16.88 0.94
CA LEU A 88 17.60 -16.72 0.78
C LEU A 88 16.87 -16.59 2.12
N VAL A 89 17.08 -17.54 3.04
CA VAL A 89 16.46 -17.50 4.37
C VAL A 89 17.55 -17.21 5.40
N ARG A 90 17.41 -16.10 6.13
CA ARG A 90 18.24 -15.85 7.31
C ARG A 90 17.74 -16.76 8.41
N LEU A 91 18.51 -17.80 8.73
CA LEU A 91 18.24 -18.60 9.92
C LEU A 91 18.20 -17.63 11.10
N PRO A 92 17.13 -17.62 11.92
CA PRO A 92 17.10 -16.81 13.11
C PRO A 92 18.30 -17.23 13.94
N VAL A 93 19.26 -16.32 14.12
CA VAL A 93 20.38 -16.54 15.02
C VAL A 93 19.73 -16.84 16.37
N PRO A 94 19.89 -18.07 16.91
CA PRO A 94 19.26 -18.41 18.18
C PRO A 94 19.70 -17.32 19.17
N PRO A 95 18.75 -16.67 19.88
CA PRO A 95 19.09 -15.62 20.82
C PRO A 95 20.19 -16.17 21.71
N PRO A 96 21.30 -15.43 21.92
CA PRO A 96 22.41 -15.91 22.72
C PRO A 96 21.83 -16.42 24.02
N LEU A 97 21.94 -17.73 24.23
CA LEU A 97 21.41 -18.36 25.42
C LEU A 97 21.96 -17.53 26.59
N PRO A 98 21.10 -16.99 27.47
CA PRO A 98 21.61 -16.26 28.61
C PRO A 98 22.59 -17.21 29.31
N LEU A 99 23.84 -16.81 29.39
CA LEU A 99 24.87 -17.46 30.20
C LEU A 99 24.39 -17.35 31.65
N ARG A 100 23.44 -18.20 32.03
CA ARG A 100 23.11 -18.44 33.42
C ARG A 100 24.30 -19.17 33.98
N ASP A 101 25.11 -18.37 34.67
CA ASP A 101 26.08 -18.73 35.67
C ASP A 101 26.18 -20.24 35.91
N LEU A 102 27.24 -20.84 35.37
CA LEU A 102 27.80 -22.07 35.88
C LEU A 102 28.33 -21.80 37.29
N VAL A 103 27.44 -21.51 38.25
CA VAL A 103 27.75 -21.56 39.67
C VAL A 103 27.96 -23.03 39.99
N SER A 104 29.24 -23.39 40.10
CA SER A 104 29.70 -24.62 40.74
C SER A 104 28.92 -24.86 42.04
N PRO A 105 28.26 -26.02 42.21
CA PRO A 105 27.60 -26.34 43.46
C PRO A 105 28.65 -26.53 44.56
N ALA A 106 28.80 -25.52 45.42
CA ALA A 106 29.58 -25.62 46.64
C ALA A 106 28.90 -26.60 47.61
N ALA A 107 29.67 -27.61 48.00
CA ALA A 107 29.64 -28.38 49.24
C ALA A 107 28.32 -28.43 50.04
N ARG A 108 27.65 -29.58 49.95
CA ARG A 108 26.58 -30.01 50.85
C ARG A 108 27.18 -30.34 52.23
N PRO A 109 26.71 -29.75 53.35
CA PRO A 109 27.12 -30.20 54.69
C PRO A 109 26.49 -31.56 55.04
N PRO A 110 27.15 -32.39 55.88
CA PRO A 110 26.68 -33.71 56.26
C PRO A 110 25.51 -33.62 57.25
N GLY A 111 24.37 -34.22 56.88
CA GLY A 111 23.21 -34.41 57.76
C GLY A 111 23.22 -35.76 58.49
N PRO A 112 22.55 -35.86 59.66
CA PRO A 112 22.63 -36.99 60.60
C PRO A 112 21.85 -38.25 60.14
N PRO A 113 22.10 -39.42 60.77
CA PRO A 113 21.61 -40.73 60.32
C PRO A 113 20.11 -40.90 60.55
N VAL A 114 19.41 -41.40 59.53
CA VAL A 114 18.00 -41.77 59.57
C VAL A 114 17.90 -43.24 59.99
N ALA A 115 17.20 -43.49 61.09
CA ALA A 115 16.88 -44.82 61.60
C ALA A 115 15.73 -45.45 60.79
N ASP A 116 15.84 -46.77 60.63
CA ASP A 116 14.90 -47.70 60.01
C ASP A 116 13.46 -47.56 60.51
N VAL A 117 12.49 -47.62 59.59
CA VAL A 117 11.19 -48.27 59.84
C VAL A 117 10.75 -49.07 58.62
N VAL A 118 10.80 -50.38 58.81
CA VAL A 118 10.28 -51.48 58.00
C VAL A 118 8.76 -51.60 58.16
N GLY A 119 8.05 -51.98 57.10
CA GLY A 119 6.68 -52.53 57.16
C GLY A 119 5.89 -52.29 55.88
N ALA A 120 5.92 -53.17 54.87
CA ALA A 120 5.17 -54.43 54.77
C ALA A 120 3.63 -54.27 54.63
N ASN A 121 3.14 -54.30 53.40
CA ASN A 121 1.88 -54.92 52.95
C ASN A 121 1.70 -54.63 51.45
N GLY A 122 1.41 -55.55 50.53
CA GLY A 122 0.90 -56.91 50.65
C GLY A 122 -0.44 -57.06 49.93
N GLY A 123 -0.41 -57.40 48.63
CA GLY A 123 -1.42 -58.24 47.96
C GLY A 123 -2.74 -57.62 47.48
N GLY A 124 -3.18 -58.02 46.28
CA GLY A 124 -4.57 -57.85 45.85
C GLY A 124 -4.77 -57.98 44.33
N ALA A 125 -5.05 -59.20 43.87
CA ALA A 125 -5.28 -59.57 42.47
C ALA A 125 -6.75 -59.42 42.02
N ALA A 126 -6.92 -59.40 40.69
CA ALA A 126 -8.06 -59.88 39.90
C ALA A 126 -9.39 -59.09 39.91
N SER A 127 -9.85 -58.65 38.73
CA SER A 127 -10.94 -59.31 37.97
C SER A 127 -11.44 -58.48 36.77
N ARG A 128 -11.53 -59.16 35.62
CA ARG A 128 -12.36 -58.88 34.42
C ARG A 128 -13.86 -59.16 34.77
N PRO A 129 -14.89 -58.71 34.01
CA PRO A 129 -15.14 -59.20 32.65
C PRO A 129 -15.91 -58.27 31.68
N ALA A 130 -16.13 -58.81 30.49
CA ALA A 130 -16.83 -58.28 29.33
C ALA A 130 -18.37 -58.41 29.37
N GLY A 131 -19.04 -57.69 28.47
CA GLY A 131 -20.40 -57.88 27.93
C GLY A 131 -20.64 -56.76 26.91
N GLU A 132 -20.95 -56.94 25.62
CA GLU A 132 -21.82 -57.85 24.87
C GLU A 132 -23.32 -57.67 25.20
N SER A 133 -24.01 -56.83 24.43
CA SER A 133 -25.42 -57.02 24.09
C SER A 133 -25.86 -56.16 22.90
N ALA A 134 -26.77 -56.73 22.11
CA ALA A 134 -27.14 -56.37 20.76
C ALA A 134 -28.50 -55.63 20.64
N ALA A 135 -28.63 -54.78 19.60
CA ALA A 135 -29.80 -54.54 18.70
C ALA A 135 -31.20 -54.21 19.34
N PRO A 136 -32.30 -53.93 18.59
CA PRO A 136 -32.51 -53.87 17.13
C PRO A 136 -33.38 -52.68 16.57
N GLY A 137 -33.32 -52.49 15.24
CA GLY A 137 -34.48 -52.43 14.33
C GLY A 137 -35.33 -51.14 14.16
N SER A 138 -35.51 -50.70 12.90
CA SER A 138 -36.80 -50.31 12.24
C SER A 138 -36.50 -49.56 10.92
N SER A 139 -36.72 -50.19 9.74
CA SER A 139 -37.79 -49.92 8.74
C SER A 139 -37.82 -48.47 8.19
N GLY A 140 -37.78 -48.12 6.90
CA GLY A 140 -37.96 -48.85 5.64
C GLY A 140 -39.16 -48.26 4.85
N VAL A 141 -38.95 -47.51 3.75
CA VAL A 141 -39.94 -47.17 2.68
C VAL A 141 -39.15 -46.73 1.42
N ARG A 142 -38.94 -47.57 0.38
CA ARG A 142 -39.74 -47.81 -0.85
C ARG A 142 -40.29 -46.58 -1.58
N ASN A 143 -39.78 -46.31 -2.78
CA ASN A 143 -40.61 -46.25 -4.00
C ASN A 143 -39.72 -46.32 -5.27
N GLY A 144 -40.03 -47.27 -6.17
CA GLY A 144 -39.71 -47.21 -7.60
C GLY A 144 -40.66 -46.23 -8.30
N SER A 145 -40.72 -46.06 -9.62
CA SER A 145 -40.28 -46.84 -10.77
C SER A 145 -40.40 -45.92 -12.01
N ALA A 146 -39.91 -46.42 -13.16
CA ALA A 146 -40.42 -46.23 -14.53
C ALA A 146 -39.55 -45.42 -15.52
N THR A 147 -38.85 -46.20 -16.34
CA THR A 147 -38.54 -46.01 -17.78
C THR A 147 -39.83 -46.03 -18.63
N PRO A 148 -39.85 -45.47 -19.86
CA PRO A 148 -39.39 -46.16 -21.09
C PRO A 148 -38.55 -45.24 -22.01
N GLU A 149 -37.48 -45.70 -22.68
CA GLU A 149 -37.39 -46.45 -23.95
C GLU A 149 -37.55 -45.60 -25.24
N SER A 150 -36.64 -45.84 -26.22
CA SER A 150 -36.57 -45.39 -27.63
C SER A 150 -35.95 -43.99 -27.88
N GLY A 151 -34.92 -43.80 -28.73
CA GLY A 151 -34.38 -44.68 -29.76
C GLY A 151 -33.05 -44.21 -30.38
N ARG A 152 -32.51 -45.14 -31.18
CA ARG A 152 -31.30 -45.17 -32.01
C ARG A 152 -30.86 -43.86 -32.68
N SER A 153 -29.54 -43.62 -32.69
CA SER A 153 -28.76 -43.65 -33.95
C SER A 153 -27.27 -43.83 -33.66
N ALA A 154 -26.62 -44.61 -34.52
CA ALA A 154 -25.20 -44.88 -34.54
C ALA A 154 -24.37 -43.62 -34.86
N ASP A 155 -23.20 -43.49 -34.27
CA ASP A 155 -21.98 -43.22 -35.03
C ASP A 155 -20.74 -43.64 -34.22
N GLU A 156 -19.74 -44.06 -34.96
CA GLU A 156 -18.59 -44.87 -34.62
C GLU A 156 -17.38 -43.93 -34.52
N SER A 157 -16.77 -43.82 -33.35
CA SER A 157 -15.42 -43.27 -33.24
C SER A 157 -14.75 -43.72 -31.95
N GLN A 158 -13.85 -44.68 -32.13
CA GLN A 158 -12.87 -45.10 -31.14
C GLN A 158 -11.94 -43.92 -30.82
N LEU A 159 -11.79 -43.59 -29.54
CA LEU A 159 -10.60 -42.87 -29.07
C LEU A 159 -10.21 -43.30 -27.66
N VAL A 160 -8.95 -43.75 -27.62
CA VAL A 160 -8.16 -44.27 -26.53
C VAL A 160 -8.26 -43.38 -25.28
N ARG A 161 -8.71 -43.96 -24.16
CA ARG A 161 -8.63 -43.34 -22.83
C ARG A 161 -7.27 -43.67 -22.18
N PRO A 162 -6.47 -42.69 -21.74
CA PRO A 162 -5.29 -42.98 -20.95
C PRO A 162 -5.67 -43.44 -19.54
N ARG A 163 -5.00 -44.51 -19.10
CA ARG A 163 -5.06 -45.09 -17.75
C ARG A 163 -4.63 -44.05 -16.71
N ARG A 164 -5.47 -43.82 -15.70
CA ARG A 164 -5.08 -43.13 -14.45
C ARG A 164 -4.19 -44.06 -13.61
N PRO A 165 -3.02 -43.60 -13.12
CA PRO A 165 -2.25 -44.36 -12.15
C PRO A 165 -2.92 -44.35 -10.77
N ARG A 166 -2.92 -45.53 -10.17
CA ARG A 166 -3.57 -45.93 -8.91
C ARG A 166 -2.51 -45.93 -7.81
N TRP A 167 -2.28 -44.79 -7.16
CA TRP A 167 -1.47 -44.68 -5.94
C TRP A 167 -1.87 -43.43 -5.14
N LEU A 168 -2.67 -43.63 -4.08
CA LEU A 168 -2.61 -43.01 -2.73
C LEU A 168 -4.01 -43.19 -2.08
N GLU A 169 -4.21 -44.37 -1.50
CA GLU A 169 -5.27 -44.61 -0.51
C GLU A 169 -4.55 -45.01 0.77
N ASP A 170 -4.15 -44.00 1.54
CA ASP A 170 -4.03 -44.09 2.99
C ASP A 170 -3.86 -42.67 3.54
N GLU A 171 -4.89 -42.20 4.25
CA GLU A 171 -4.83 -41.27 5.39
C GLU A 171 -6.25 -40.74 5.67
N ASN A 172 -7.09 -41.62 6.24
CA ASN A 172 -8.30 -41.20 6.91
C ASN A 172 -8.12 -41.40 8.42
N LYS A 173 -7.49 -40.42 9.07
CA LYS A 173 -7.34 -40.35 10.53
C LYS A 173 -8.27 -39.24 11.05
N PRO A 174 -9.24 -39.54 11.94
CA PRO A 174 -10.18 -38.53 12.42
C PRO A 174 -9.47 -37.51 13.31
N ALA A 175 -9.72 -36.22 13.04
CA ALA A 175 -9.20 -35.08 13.77
C ALA A 175 -9.74 -35.06 15.22
N VAL A 176 -8.83 -34.91 16.18
CA VAL A 176 -9.14 -34.66 17.59
C VAL A 176 -9.66 -33.23 17.73
N ALA A 177 -10.83 -33.07 18.35
CA ALA A 177 -11.45 -31.77 18.60
C ALA A 177 -10.59 -30.91 19.54
N PRO A 178 -10.45 -29.59 19.29
CA PRO A 178 -9.75 -28.69 20.20
C PRO A 178 -10.55 -28.45 21.49
N PRO A 179 -9.88 -28.26 22.64
CA PRO A 179 -10.56 -27.98 23.91
C PRO A 179 -11.24 -26.60 23.91
N PRO A 180 -12.35 -26.43 24.65
CA PRO A 180 -13.05 -25.16 24.74
C PRO A 180 -12.24 -24.10 25.51
N PRO A 181 -12.41 -22.81 25.19
CA PRO A 181 -11.75 -21.72 25.91
C PRO A 181 -12.25 -21.59 27.36
N PRO A 182 -11.42 -21.12 28.30
CA PRO A 182 -11.81 -20.95 29.70
C PRO A 182 -12.90 -19.88 29.85
N SER A 183 -13.94 -20.21 30.62
CA SER A 183 -15.04 -19.30 30.93
C SER A 183 -14.53 -18.11 31.76
N SER A 184 -14.74 -16.91 31.25
CA SER A 184 -14.59 -15.65 31.99
C SER A 184 -15.69 -15.55 33.06
N GLY A 185 -15.31 -15.75 34.32
CA GLY A 185 -16.16 -15.45 35.47
C GLY A 185 -16.41 -13.93 35.61
N PRO A 186 -17.55 -13.52 36.19
CA PRO A 186 -17.89 -12.11 36.33
C PRO A 186 -17.03 -11.43 37.40
N SER A 187 -16.26 -10.42 36.97
CA SER A 187 -15.57 -9.48 37.83
C SER A 187 -16.57 -8.50 38.44
N SER A 188 -16.87 -8.68 39.73
CA SER A 188 -17.66 -7.76 40.54
C SER A 188 -16.76 -6.65 41.10
N SER A 189 -16.90 -5.44 40.54
CA SER A 189 -16.35 -4.21 41.13
C SER A 189 -17.42 -3.53 42.01
N PRO A 190 -17.07 -3.07 43.23
CA PRO A 190 -18.01 -2.42 44.14
C PRO A 190 -18.21 -0.92 43.84
N LEU A 191 -19.44 -0.46 44.08
CA LEU A 191 -19.89 0.93 44.00
C LEU A 191 -19.27 1.80 45.11
N PRO A 192 -18.95 3.09 44.87
CA PRO A 192 -18.63 4.02 45.94
C PRO A 192 -19.90 4.53 46.65
N VAL A 193 -19.86 4.44 47.97
CA VAL A 193 -20.83 4.93 48.95
C VAL A 193 -20.88 6.47 48.93
N LEU A 194 -22.07 7.04 48.71
CA LEU A 194 -22.36 8.46 48.90
C LEU A 194 -22.43 8.78 50.40
N GLY A 195 -21.48 9.59 50.86
CA GLY A 195 -21.45 10.14 52.20
C GLY A 195 -22.49 11.25 52.38
N ALA A 196 -23.32 11.09 53.41
CA ALA A 196 -24.22 12.09 53.96
C ALA A 196 -23.45 13.15 54.77
N THR A 197 -23.92 14.39 54.76
CA THR A 197 -23.70 15.39 55.82
C THR A 197 -24.88 16.39 55.84
N PRO A 198 -25.09 17.12 56.97
CA PRO A 198 -26.37 17.12 57.64
C PRO A 198 -27.19 18.41 57.52
N LEU A 199 -28.44 18.27 57.97
CA LEU A 199 -29.35 19.32 58.41
C LEU A 199 -28.68 20.37 59.32
N GLY A 200 -29.13 21.62 59.17
CA GLY A 200 -29.53 22.43 60.31
C GLY A 200 -28.84 23.79 60.45
N SER A 201 -29.48 24.85 59.96
CA SER A 201 -29.68 26.07 60.76
C SER A 201 -30.76 26.94 60.13
N GLU A 202 -31.81 27.15 60.92
CA GLU A 202 -32.86 28.15 60.74
C GLU A 202 -32.26 29.57 60.81
N ASP A 203 -32.70 30.46 59.92
CA ASP A 203 -32.89 31.87 60.31
C ASP A 203 -33.94 32.58 59.44
N LYS A 204 -35.04 32.94 60.14
CA LYS A 204 -36.04 34.01 59.97
C LYS A 204 -36.63 34.39 58.59
N PRO A 205 -37.97 34.56 58.51
CA PRO A 205 -38.67 35.00 57.30
C PRO A 205 -38.64 36.53 57.18
N ASN A 206 -37.99 37.05 56.14
CA ASN A 206 -38.11 38.46 55.78
C ASN A 206 -39.07 38.62 54.59
N LYS A 207 -40.20 39.30 54.84
CA LYS A 207 -41.26 39.59 53.86
C LYS A 207 -40.71 40.35 52.64
N PRO A 208 -40.88 39.85 51.40
CA PRO A 208 -40.74 40.71 50.24
C PRO A 208 -42.01 41.53 50.02
N LYS A 209 -41.82 42.85 49.97
CA LYS A 209 -42.80 43.87 49.62
C LYS A 209 -43.48 43.56 48.29
N ARG A 210 -44.81 43.59 48.31
CA ARG A 210 -45.67 43.85 47.14
C ARG A 210 -45.20 45.12 46.44
N GLY A 211 -44.79 45.02 45.18
CA GLY A 211 -44.62 46.18 44.31
C GLY A 211 -43.76 45.91 43.08
N SER A 212 -44.41 45.61 41.95
CA SER A 212 -44.02 46.04 40.59
C SER A 212 -44.53 45.08 39.49
N GLY A 213 -45.86 44.90 39.39
CA GLY A 213 -46.50 44.13 38.32
C GLY A 213 -46.48 44.75 36.92
N ARG A 214 -45.50 45.59 36.57
CA ARG A 214 -45.44 46.26 35.25
C ARG A 214 -44.13 46.07 34.47
N LEU A 215 -43.05 45.58 35.08
CA LEU A 215 -41.77 45.35 34.38
C LEU A 215 -41.64 43.95 33.76
N THR A 216 -42.37 42.95 34.26
CA THR A 216 -42.31 41.57 33.75
C THR A 216 -43.01 41.36 32.40
N ARG A 217 -43.89 42.27 31.98
CA ARG A 217 -44.56 42.17 30.66
C ARG A 217 -43.72 42.68 29.50
N LEU A 218 -42.76 43.57 29.74
CA LEU A 218 -41.87 44.08 28.69
C LEU A 218 -40.71 43.12 28.39
N ALA A 219 -40.19 42.42 29.40
CA ALA A 219 -39.14 41.42 29.21
C ALA A 219 -39.59 40.22 28.36
N GLY A 220 -40.84 39.78 28.49
CA GLY A 220 -41.40 38.70 27.68
C GLY A 220 -41.54 39.06 26.19
N ALA A 221 -41.89 40.30 25.87
CA ALA A 221 -42.05 40.75 24.50
C ALA A 221 -40.71 40.83 23.73
N VAL A 222 -39.64 41.30 24.39
CA VAL A 222 -38.31 41.36 23.78
C VAL A 222 -37.74 39.96 23.53
N ALA A 223 -37.93 39.02 24.46
CA ALA A 223 -37.49 37.63 24.28
C ALA A 223 -38.20 36.93 23.11
N ALA A 224 -39.49 37.17 22.91
CA ALA A 224 -40.24 36.62 21.79
C ALA A 224 -39.76 37.17 20.43
N ILE A 225 -39.40 38.46 20.36
CA ILE A 225 -38.86 39.07 19.13
C ILE A 225 -37.48 38.49 18.80
N VAL A 226 -36.60 38.32 19.78
CA VAL A 226 -35.25 37.75 19.57
C VAL A 226 -35.34 36.29 19.09
N LEU A 227 -36.25 35.49 19.65
CA LEU A 227 -36.49 34.11 19.19
C LEU A 227 -37.09 34.06 17.78
N GLY A 228 -37.98 34.99 17.44
CA GLY A 228 -38.53 35.10 16.08
C GLY A 228 -37.46 35.42 15.03
N VAL A 229 -36.54 36.33 15.34
CA VAL A 229 -35.44 36.73 14.44
C VAL A 229 -34.42 35.61 14.24
N THR A 230 -34.04 34.89 15.31
CA THR A 230 -33.10 33.77 15.18
C THR A 230 -33.69 32.60 14.40
N PHE A 231 -34.97 32.30 14.60
CA PHE A 231 -35.67 31.25 13.83
C PHE A 231 -35.78 31.61 12.34
N SER A 232 -36.10 32.85 12.01
CA SER A 232 -36.23 33.30 10.62
C SER A 232 -34.87 33.35 9.90
N LEU A 233 -33.78 33.75 10.58
CA LEU A 233 -32.42 33.63 10.04
C LEU A 233 -32.00 32.17 9.81
N GLY A 234 -32.36 31.27 10.75
CA GLY A 234 -32.11 29.84 10.59
C GLY A 234 -32.85 29.23 9.39
N LEU A 235 -34.12 29.60 9.19
CA LEU A 235 -34.91 29.15 8.04
C LEU A 235 -34.35 29.67 6.71
N LEU A 236 -33.92 30.93 6.65
CA LEU A 236 -33.29 31.50 5.46
C LEU A 236 -31.97 30.79 5.13
N ALA A 237 -31.14 30.48 6.13
CA ALA A 237 -29.91 29.73 5.92
C ALA A 237 -30.19 28.31 5.40
N ALA A 238 -31.22 27.63 5.93
CA ALA A 238 -31.63 26.31 5.46
C ALA A 238 -32.14 26.34 4.01
N LEU A 239 -32.93 27.34 3.64
CA LEU A 239 -33.42 27.54 2.27
C LEU A 239 -32.28 27.86 1.29
N ALA A 240 -31.31 28.70 1.69
CA ALA A 240 -30.11 28.97 0.90
C ALA A 240 -29.28 27.69 0.65
N LEU A 241 -29.11 26.84 1.68
CA LEU A 241 -28.44 25.55 1.53
C LEU A 241 -29.21 24.59 0.60
N ALA A 242 -30.53 24.57 0.70
CA ALA A 242 -31.38 23.74 -0.16
C ALA A 242 -31.31 24.19 -1.63
N TRP A 243 -31.31 25.51 -1.86
CA TRP A 243 -31.17 26.08 -3.20
C TRP A 243 -29.78 25.78 -3.79
N ALA A 244 -28.70 26.01 -3.05
CA ALA A 244 -27.34 25.67 -3.47
C ALA A 244 -27.20 24.18 -3.84
N ARG A 245 -27.79 23.28 -3.04
CA ARG A 245 -27.86 21.84 -3.36
C ARG A 245 -28.64 21.52 -4.62
N SER A 246 -29.65 22.32 -4.97
CA SER A 246 -30.41 22.12 -6.21
C SER A 246 -29.61 22.55 -7.42
N VAL A 247 -28.85 23.64 -7.34
CA VAL A 247 -28.01 24.14 -8.43
C VAL A 247 -26.91 23.12 -8.75
N ILE A 248 -26.19 22.63 -7.72
CA ILE A 248 -25.14 21.63 -7.88
C ILE A 248 -25.67 20.34 -8.52
N ARG A 249 -26.87 19.89 -8.13
CA ARG A 249 -27.48 18.69 -8.71
C ARG A 249 -27.79 18.84 -10.21
N LYS A 250 -28.21 20.02 -10.65
CA LYS A 250 -28.48 20.28 -12.07
C LYS A 250 -27.19 20.26 -12.89
N GLU A 251 -26.11 20.90 -12.41
CA GLU A 251 -24.84 20.91 -13.13
C GLU A 251 -24.21 19.52 -13.24
N VAL A 252 -24.27 18.73 -12.16
CA VAL A 252 -23.78 17.34 -12.18
C VAL A 252 -24.58 16.48 -13.17
N ALA A 253 -25.91 16.64 -13.22
CA ALA A 253 -26.74 15.90 -14.18
C ALA A 253 -26.40 16.27 -15.63
N THR A 254 -26.19 17.55 -15.93
CA THR A 254 -25.79 18.02 -17.25
C THR A 254 -24.40 17.50 -17.65
N ALA A 255 -23.43 17.56 -16.73
CA ALA A 255 -22.07 17.04 -16.98
C ALA A 255 -22.08 15.52 -17.24
N MET A 256 -22.89 14.77 -16.49
CA MET A 256 -23.00 13.33 -16.67
C MET A 256 -23.70 12.96 -18.00
N ALA A 257 -24.69 13.73 -18.42
CA ALA A 257 -25.33 13.56 -19.73
C ALA A 257 -24.35 13.85 -20.89
N ALA A 258 -23.54 14.91 -20.78
CA ALA A 258 -22.51 15.23 -21.77
C ALA A 258 -21.45 14.12 -21.87
N TYR A 259 -21.02 13.58 -20.73
CA TYR A 259 -20.05 12.47 -20.70
C TYR A 259 -20.60 11.19 -21.35
N GLN A 260 -21.87 10.84 -21.09
CA GLN A 260 -22.49 9.69 -21.75
C GLN A 260 -22.65 9.87 -23.26
N ALA A 261 -22.95 11.09 -23.72
CA ALA A 261 -22.99 11.39 -25.15
C ALA A 261 -21.61 11.23 -25.81
N GLU A 262 -20.53 11.62 -25.13
CA GLU A 262 -19.16 11.42 -25.63
C GLU A 262 -18.78 9.94 -25.71
N LEU A 263 -19.14 9.13 -24.71
CA LEU A 263 -18.93 7.68 -24.72
C LEU A 263 -19.70 7.00 -25.87
N ALA A 264 -20.94 7.41 -26.13
CA ALA A 264 -21.72 6.91 -27.25
C ALA A 264 -21.06 7.25 -28.60
N ALA A 265 -20.60 8.48 -28.77
CA ALA A 265 -19.89 8.90 -29.98
C ALA A 265 -18.55 8.16 -30.20
N LYS A 266 -17.84 7.80 -29.13
CA LYS A 266 -16.61 6.99 -29.21
C LYS A 266 -16.91 5.54 -29.61
N ARG A 267 -18.04 4.98 -29.16
CA ARG A 267 -18.45 3.61 -29.52
C ARG A 267 -18.86 3.49 -30.99
N GLU A 268 -19.46 4.54 -31.55
CA GLU A 268 -19.80 4.58 -32.98
C GLU A 268 -18.57 4.68 -33.89
N LYS A 269 -17.50 5.37 -33.46
CA LYS A 269 -16.25 5.48 -34.22
C LYS A 269 -15.35 4.26 -34.19
N ASN A 270 -15.64 3.28 -33.31
CA ASN A 270 -14.89 2.04 -33.23
C ASN A 270 -15.85 0.85 -33.24
N PRO A 271 -16.47 0.53 -34.41
CA PRO A 271 -17.35 -0.61 -34.51
C PRO A 271 -16.57 -1.87 -34.14
N GLU A 272 -16.95 -2.51 -33.04
CA GLU A 272 -16.41 -3.80 -32.62
C GLU A 272 -16.51 -4.77 -33.81
N VAL A 273 -15.35 -5.23 -34.30
CA VAL A 273 -15.26 -6.24 -35.37
C VAL A 273 -15.81 -7.55 -34.79
N PRO A 274 -16.97 -8.05 -35.24
CA PRO A 274 -17.50 -9.31 -34.76
C PRO A 274 -16.83 -10.43 -35.54
N GLY A 275 -15.96 -11.19 -34.87
CA GLY A 275 -15.47 -12.47 -35.38
C GLY A 275 -13.97 -12.53 -35.58
N LEU A 276 -13.27 -13.01 -34.56
CA LEU A 276 -11.99 -13.68 -34.74
C LEU A 276 -12.04 -15.00 -33.98
N THR A 277 -12.39 -16.05 -34.72
CA THR A 277 -12.15 -17.45 -34.37
C THR A 277 -10.65 -17.67 -34.16
N ALA A 278 -10.32 -18.45 -33.12
CA ALA A 278 -8.97 -18.81 -32.72
C ALA A 278 -8.13 -19.40 -33.87
N PRO A 279 -6.84 -19.06 -34.01
CA PRO A 279 -5.99 -19.70 -35.00
C PRO A 279 -5.50 -21.07 -34.51
N ALA A 280 -5.82 -22.08 -35.31
CA ALA A 280 -5.19 -23.39 -35.25
C ALA A 280 -3.72 -23.28 -35.71
N ASN A 281 -2.88 -23.98 -34.97
CA ASN A 281 -1.45 -24.10 -35.13
C ASN A 281 -1.13 -24.98 -36.36
N ALA A 282 -0.37 -24.47 -37.33
CA ALA A 282 0.20 -25.30 -38.39
C ALA A 282 1.54 -24.72 -38.87
N ALA A 283 2.57 -25.56 -38.77
CA ALA A 283 3.93 -25.34 -39.25
C ALA A 283 4.02 -25.45 -40.77
N ALA A 284 4.77 -24.55 -41.41
CA ALA A 284 5.44 -24.80 -42.69
C ALA A 284 6.57 -23.78 -42.93
N ALA A 285 7.64 -24.27 -43.55
CA ALA A 285 8.93 -23.65 -43.81
C ALA A 285 8.91 -22.50 -44.86
N PRO A 286 10.02 -21.77 -45.07
CA PRO A 286 10.04 -20.51 -45.82
C PRO A 286 10.34 -20.70 -47.32
N PRO A 287 10.05 -19.68 -48.13
CA PRO A 287 10.96 -19.33 -49.21
C PRO A 287 11.32 -17.84 -49.24
N ALA A 288 12.52 -17.62 -49.78
CA ALA A 288 13.19 -16.36 -50.00
C ALA A 288 12.55 -15.48 -51.09
N GLY A 289 12.89 -14.19 -51.05
CA GLY A 289 13.00 -13.33 -52.23
C GLY A 289 11.86 -12.32 -52.43
N GLY A 290 12.19 -11.02 -52.41
CA GLY A 290 11.25 -9.97 -52.81
C GLY A 290 11.65 -8.56 -52.39
N THR A 291 12.57 -7.95 -53.14
CA THR A 291 12.87 -6.51 -53.15
C THR A 291 11.71 -5.65 -53.67
N SER A 292 11.75 -4.34 -53.36
CA SER A 292 10.89 -3.23 -53.87
C SER A 292 9.64 -2.98 -52.99
N VAL A 293 9.26 -1.78 -52.56
CA VAL A 293 9.17 -0.48 -53.26
C VAL A 293 9.29 0.70 -52.29
N LYS A 294 9.98 1.73 -52.76
CA LYS A 294 10.13 3.09 -52.23
C LYS A 294 8.79 3.85 -52.27
N GLY A 295 8.14 4.02 -51.11
CA GLY A 295 6.98 4.90 -50.93
C GLY A 295 7.31 6.05 -49.98
N ARG A 296 7.69 7.21 -50.54
CA ARG A 296 7.91 8.46 -49.79
C ARG A 296 6.53 9.07 -49.49
N GLY A 297 5.90 8.63 -48.41
CA GLY A 297 4.69 9.24 -47.85
C GLY A 297 5.06 10.37 -46.89
N THR A 298 4.60 11.59 -47.20
CA THR A 298 4.69 12.76 -46.31
C THR A 298 4.01 12.43 -44.96
N PRO A 299 4.67 12.59 -43.81
CA PRO A 299 4.03 12.38 -42.52
C PRO A 299 2.93 13.43 -42.31
N ALA A 300 1.71 12.95 -42.10
CA ALA A 300 0.52 13.76 -41.81
C ALA A 300 0.63 14.48 -40.45
N PRO A 301 -0.06 15.62 -40.25
CA PRO A 301 0.10 16.55 -39.10
C PRO A 301 -0.42 16.05 -37.73
N GLN A 302 -0.46 14.74 -37.47
CA GLN A 302 -1.04 14.19 -36.23
C GLN A 302 -0.17 14.38 -34.97
N SER A 303 1.12 14.72 -35.09
CA SER A 303 1.99 14.90 -33.91
C SER A 303 1.71 16.20 -33.14
N LEU A 304 1.39 17.30 -33.84
CA LEU A 304 1.20 18.61 -33.23
C LEU A 304 -0.07 18.69 -32.36
N ALA A 305 -1.12 17.92 -32.70
CA ALA A 305 -2.36 17.91 -31.92
C ALA A 305 -2.18 17.24 -30.54
N LYS A 306 -1.26 16.27 -30.42
CA LYS A 306 -1.01 15.56 -29.15
C LYS A 306 -0.26 16.45 -28.16
N GLU A 307 0.70 17.24 -28.63
CA GLU A 307 1.49 18.16 -27.81
C GLU A 307 0.66 19.33 -27.28
N ALA A 308 -0.28 19.85 -28.09
CA ALA A 308 -1.16 20.93 -27.64
C ALA A 308 -2.11 20.47 -26.51
N SER A 309 -2.57 19.21 -26.55
CA SER A 309 -3.48 18.68 -25.53
C SER A 309 -2.78 18.44 -24.19
N THR A 310 -1.51 18.04 -24.17
CA THR A 310 -0.75 17.84 -22.93
C THR A 310 -0.40 19.17 -22.26
N ALA A 311 -0.06 20.20 -23.03
CA ALA A 311 0.23 21.53 -22.51
C ALA A 311 -0.98 22.17 -21.79
N ALA A 312 -2.18 22.04 -22.37
CA ALA A 312 -3.41 22.55 -21.75
C ALA A 312 -3.80 21.78 -20.47
N ALA A 313 -3.59 20.46 -20.45
CA ALA A 313 -3.80 19.67 -19.24
C ALA A 313 -2.82 20.10 -18.13
N ALA A 314 -1.54 20.30 -18.46
CA ALA A 314 -0.51 20.71 -17.50
C ALA A 314 -0.78 22.11 -16.89
N SER A 315 -1.28 23.07 -17.68
CA SER A 315 -1.61 24.41 -17.17
C SER A 315 -2.82 24.38 -16.23
N SER A 316 -3.86 23.60 -16.57
CA SER A 316 -5.05 23.46 -15.72
C SER A 316 -4.73 22.82 -14.37
N TRP A 317 -3.85 21.81 -14.37
CA TRP A 317 -3.36 21.16 -13.15
C TRP A 317 -2.57 22.14 -12.27
N ARG A 318 -1.65 22.94 -12.85
CA ARG A 318 -0.87 23.91 -12.08
C ARG A 318 -1.73 24.94 -11.35
N ALA A 319 -2.75 25.49 -12.00
CA ALA A 319 -3.66 26.44 -11.37
C ALA A 319 -4.45 25.80 -10.20
N GLU A 320 -4.87 24.54 -10.34
CA GLU A 320 -5.50 23.80 -9.26
C GLU A 320 -4.53 23.54 -8.10
N ALA A 321 -3.30 23.12 -8.41
CA ALA A 321 -2.24 22.86 -7.44
C ALA A 321 -1.89 24.10 -6.61
N GLU A 322 -1.73 25.26 -7.25
CA GLU A 322 -1.42 26.54 -6.60
C GLU A 322 -2.54 26.96 -5.64
N LYS A 323 -3.80 26.75 -6.07
CA LYS A 323 -4.97 26.95 -5.22
C LYS A 323 -4.97 26.02 -4.02
N VAL A 324 -4.59 24.75 -4.20
CA VAL A 324 -4.50 23.78 -3.09
C VAL A 324 -3.46 24.21 -2.07
N VAL A 325 -2.25 24.57 -2.51
CA VAL A 325 -1.17 25.02 -1.61
C VAL A 325 -1.58 26.29 -0.85
N SER A 326 -2.18 27.26 -1.55
CA SER A 326 -2.65 28.51 -0.93
C SER A 326 -3.83 28.34 0.02
N ALA A 327 -4.67 27.32 -0.21
CA ALA A 327 -5.83 27.02 0.64
C ALA A 327 -5.47 26.18 1.88
N MET A 328 -4.25 25.67 2.00
CA MET A 328 -3.81 24.90 3.17
C MET A 328 -3.58 25.80 4.37
N ALA A 329 -4.49 25.72 5.35
CA ALA A 329 -4.42 26.48 6.59
C ALA A 329 -3.33 25.96 7.56
N ALA A 330 -2.91 24.70 7.44
CA ALA A 330 -1.94 24.08 8.32
C ALA A 330 -1.09 23.05 7.58
N TRP A 331 0.21 23.02 7.93
CA TRP A 331 1.19 22.06 7.46
C TRP A 331 1.72 21.27 8.65
N HIS A 332 1.73 19.95 8.57
CA HIS A 332 2.21 19.08 9.63
C HIS A 332 3.67 18.68 9.36
N ASP A 333 4.59 19.06 10.26
CA ASP A 333 5.99 18.64 10.18
C ASP A 333 6.13 17.12 10.39
N VAL A 334 6.55 16.42 9.34
CA VAL A 334 6.67 14.96 9.32
C VAL A 334 7.67 14.41 10.34
N THR A 335 8.59 15.23 10.86
CA THR A 335 9.53 14.82 11.91
C THR A 335 8.87 14.82 13.30
N GLN A 336 7.84 15.63 13.49
CA GLN A 336 7.15 15.79 14.77
C GLN A 336 5.93 14.87 14.87
N ILE A 337 5.35 14.47 13.74
CA ILE A 337 4.17 13.60 13.72
C ILE A 337 4.53 12.15 13.39
N ARG A 338 4.04 11.21 14.21
CA ARG A 338 4.12 9.76 13.91
C ARG A 338 3.13 9.31 12.83
N GLY A 339 2.38 10.24 12.25
CA GLY A 339 1.29 10.03 11.31
C GLY A 339 0.04 10.81 11.71
N ILE A 340 -0.89 10.92 10.77
CA ILE A 340 -2.21 11.54 10.94
C ILE A 340 -3.25 10.43 11.02
N ASP A 341 -4.01 10.38 12.12
CA ASP A 341 -5.12 9.44 12.29
C ASP A 341 -6.40 9.99 11.66
N LEU A 342 -7.02 9.15 10.81
CA LEU A 342 -8.06 9.52 9.86
C LEU A 342 -9.13 8.43 9.82
N LEU A 343 -10.09 8.51 10.74
CA LEU A 343 -11.25 7.59 10.77
C LEU A 343 -10.83 6.10 10.77
N GLY A 344 -9.80 5.77 11.56
CA GLY A 344 -9.23 4.42 11.57
C GLY A 344 -8.24 4.14 10.44
N LEU A 345 -7.72 5.16 9.75
CA LEU A 345 -6.52 5.04 8.91
C LEU A 345 -5.42 5.90 9.49
N LYS A 346 -4.21 5.37 9.58
CA LYS A 346 -3.02 6.12 9.95
C LYS A 346 -2.19 6.41 8.70
N LEU A 347 -2.02 7.68 8.37
CA LEU A 347 -1.27 8.16 7.21
C LEU A 347 0.08 8.74 7.65
N GLN A 348 1.18 8.30 7.05
CA GLN A 348 2.53 8.76 7.40
C GLN A 348 3.39 8.93 6.14
N VAL A 349 4.16 10.01 6.07
CA VAL A 349 5.27 10.13 5.10
C VAL A 349 6.47 9.39 5.69
N ARG A 350 6.92 8.31 5.05
CA ARG A 350 8.02 7.48 5.56
C ARG A 350 9.38 8.05 5.20
N ARG A 351 9.54 8.44 3.94
CA ARG A 351 10.77 9.03 3.42
C ARG A 351 10.48 9.86 2.19
N ALA A 352 11.36 10.81 1.91
CA ALA A 352 11.43 11.50 0.64
C ALA A 352 12.90 11.53 0.20
N TRP A 353 13.18 11.51 -1.09
CA TRP A 353 14.56 11.60 -1.58
C TRP A 353 14.62 12.24 -2.95
N LEU A 354 15.77 12.84 -3.24
CA LEU A 354 16.11 13.36 -4.56
C LEU A 354 16.69 12.23 -5.41
N ALA A 355 16.23 12.13 -6.65
CA ALA A 355 16.69 11.12 -7.59
C ALA A 355 17.21 11.75 -8.88
N VAL A 356 18.26 11.14 -9.43
CA VAL A 356 18.91 11.61 -10.68
C VAL A 356 18.12 11.15 -11.91
N ASN A 357 17.37 10.04 -11.79
CA ASN A 357 16.62 9.45 -12.89
C ASN A 357 15.22 8.94 -12.45
N GLU A 358 14.41 8.59 -13.45
CA GLU A 358 13.04 8.10 -13.31
C GLU A 358 12.93 6.74 -12.60
N ARG A 359 14.06 6.04 -12.42
CA ARG A 359 14.14 4.76 -11.68
C ARG A 359 14.21 4.98 -10.16
N GLY A 360 14.38 6.23 -9.73
CA GLY A 360 14.54 6.55 -8.32
C GLY A 360 15.95 6.29 -7.78
N ALA A 361 16.96 6.21 -8.66
CA ALA A 361 18.35 6.15 -8.23
C ALA A 361 18.65 7.41 -7.41
N ARG A 362 18.97 7.18 -6.13
CA ARG A 362 19.25 8.24 -5.16
C ARG A 362 20.43 9.08 -5.65
N ARG A 363 20.34 10.38 -5.41
CA ARG A 363 21.45 11.29 -5.68
C ARG A 363 22.48 11.13 -4.56
N GLU A 364 23.41 10.18 -4.74
CA GLU A 364 24.49 9.93 -3.79
C GLU A 364 25.19 11.24 -3.40
N THR A 365 24.91 11.74 -2.19
CA THR A 365 25.68 12.81 -1.57
C THR A 365 26.91 12.20 -0.92
N SER A 366 27.80 11.58 -1.71
CA SER A 366 29.01 10.98 -1.18
C SER A 366 29.91 12.09 -0.61
N LYS A 367 29.91 12.19 0.71
CA LYS A 367 30.80 13.11 1.45
C LYS A 367 32.28 12.75 1.30
N ASP A 368 32.57 11.54 0.78
CA ASP A 368 33.91 10.96 0.72
C ASP A 368 34.56 11.01 -0.67
N THR A 369 33.86 11.51 -1.70
CA THR A 369 34.51 11.72 -3.00
C THR A 369 35.25 13.06 -2.94
N VAL A 370 36.56 12.98 -2.74
CA VAL A 370 37.48 14.14 -2.61
C VAL A 370 37.65 14.92 -3.94
N ASP A 371 37.02 14.44 -5.01
CA ASP A 371 37.05 15.10 -6.31
C ASP A 371 35.92 16.13 -6.41
N ASP A 372 36.29 17.36 -6.79
CA ASP A 372 35.48 18.60 -6.87
C ASP A 372 34.37 18.55 -7.95
N GLU A 373 33.78 17.38 -8.21
CA GLU A 373 32.66 17.23 -9.13
C GLU A 373 31.36 17.64 -8.45
N THR A 374 30.75 18.70 -8.99
CA THR A 374 29.41 19.14 -8.59
C THR A 374 28.43 17.99 -8.85
N PRO A 375 27.72 17.48 -7.82
CA PRO A 375 26.83 16.34 -7.99
C PRO A 375 25.73 16.68 -9.00
N PRO A 376 25.35 15.74 -9.88
CA PRO A 376 24.36 16.00 -10.94
C PRO A 376 23.06 16.54 -10.33
N PRO A 377 22.38 17.49 -10.99
CA PRO A 377 21.12 18.01 -10.49
C PRO A 377 20.10 16.88 -10.37
N ALA A 378 19.28 16.93 -9.31
CA ALA A 378 18.19 15.97 -9.16
C ALA A 378 17.15 16.22 -10.27
N GLY A 379 16.78 15.18 -11.00
CA GLY A 379 15.68 15.25 -11.97
C GLY A 379 14.31 15.03 -11.35
N TYR A 380 14.27 14.31 -10.21
CA TYR A 380 13.03 13.84 -9.60
C TYR A 380 13.05 13.94 -8.07
N VAL A 381 11.87 14.05 -7.48
CA VAL A 381 11.61 13.87 -6.05
C VAL A 381 10.68 12.70 -5.87
N PHE A 382 11.10 11.73 -5.07
CA PHE A 382 10.31 10.58 -4.68
C PHE A 382 9.81 10.78 -3.25
N VAL A 383 8.52 10.52 -3.02
CA VAL A 383 7.92 10.59 -1.69
C VAL A 383 7.18 9.30 -1.39
N GLU A 384 7.64 8.57 -0.39
CA GLU A 384 7.05 7.32 0.05
C GLU A 384 6.05 7.59 1.19
N VAL A 385 4.81 7.20 0.96
CA VAL A 385 3.69 7.40 1.89
C VAL A 385 3.18 6.04 2.34
N SER A 386 3.04 5.86 3.65
CA SER A 386 2.50 4.65 4.26
C SER A 386 1.11 4.91 4.83
N LEU A 387 0.21 3.96 4.59
CA LEU A 387 -1.13 3.92 5.13
C LEU A 387 -1.29 2.64 5.93
N ARG A 388 -1.88 2.72 7.12
CA ARG A 388 -2.28 1.54 7.91
C ARG A 388 -3.74 1.68 8.31
N ASN A 389 -4.54 0.65 8.09
CA ASN A 389 -5.90 0.59 8.63
C ASN A 389 -5.85 0.21 10.12
N THR A 390 -6.08 1.19 10.98
CA THR A 390 -6.19 1.02 12.44
C THR A 390 -7.64 0.79 12.89
N GLY A 391 -8.60 0.86 11.97
CA GLY A 391 -10.02 0.60 12.23
C GLY A 391 -10.38 -0.88 12.18
N ALA A 392 -11.55 -1.20 12.74
CA ALA A 392 -12.11 -2.55 12.72
C ALA A 392 -12.81 -2.91 11.39
N GLU A 393 -13.05 -1.94 10.52
CA GLU A 393 -13.71 -2.15 9.23
C GLU A 393 -12.71 -2.06 8.07
N PRO A 394 -12.85 -2.87 7.01
CA PRO A 394 -12.08 -2.69 5.79
C PRO A 394 -12.29 -1.31 5.16
N ARG A 395 -11.23 -0.72 4.61
CA ARG A 395 -11.23 0.60 3.96
C ARG A 395 -10.80 0.48 2.51
N MET A 396 -11.48 1.19 1.61
CA MET A 396 -11.02 1.31 0.23
C MET A 396 -10.03 2.46 0.13
N TYR A 397 -8.87 2.19 -0.46
CA TYR A 397 -7.86 3.17 -0.79
C TYR A 397 -7.73 3.26 -2.30
N THR A 398 -7.68 4.47 -2.85
CA THR A 398 -7.32 4.72 -4.24
C THR A 398 -6.02 5.51 -4.25
N SER A 399 -4.98 4.98 -4.88
CA SER A 399 -3.69 5.67 -4.98
C SER A 399 -3.84 7.08 -5.52
N TRP A 400 -3.07 8.02 -4.97
CA TRP A 400 -3.00 9.38 -5.50
C TRP A 400 -2.48 9.38 -6.94
N ASN A 401 -1.67 8.40 -7.33
CA ASN A 401 -1.22 8.19 -8.71
C ASN A 401 -2.35 7.84 -9.69
N ALA A 402 -3.44 7.22 -9.19
CA ALA A 402 -4.57 6.81 -10.01
C ALA A 402 -5.68 7.88 -10.07
N LEU A 403 -5.60 8.91 -9.23
CA LEU A 403 -6.55 10.01 -9.20
C LEU A 403 -6.12 11.11 -10.17
N ALA A 404 -7.05 11.54 -11.05
CA ALA A 404 -6.82 12.67 -11.95
C ALA A 404 -6.81 14.02 -11.21
N GLY A 405 -6.15 15.03 -11.79
CA GLY A 405 -6.10 16.39 -11.25
C GLY A 405 -5.16 16.53 -10.06
N ALA A 406 -5.44 17.48 -9.17
CA ALA A 406 -4.57 17.76 -8.03
C ALA A 406 -4.72 16.79 -6.84
N SER A 407 -4.55 15.49 -7.08
CA SER A 407 -4.61 14.47 -6.02
C SER A 407 -3.42 14.52 -5.06
N ALA A 408 -2.23 14.81 -5.57
CA ALA A 408 -1.02 15.04 -4.80
C ALA A 408 -0.30 16.27 -5.37
N VAL A 409 -0.03 17.24 -4.51
CA VAL A 409 0.69 18.47 -4.87
C VAL A 409 1.94 18.55 -4.02
N LEU A 410 3.08 18.78 -4.67
CA LEU A 410 4.33 19.06 -3.99
C LEU A 410 4.79 20.45 -4.38
N ALA A 411 5.16 21.25 -3.40
CA ALA A 411 5.73 22.58 -3.57
C ALA A 411 6.96 22.72 -2.68
N ASP A 412 7.83 23.68 -2.98
CA ASP A 412 8.82 24.15 -2.00
C ASP A 412 8.17 25.14 -1.00
N GLU A 413 8.99 25.66 -0.09
CA GLU A 413 8.56 26.67 0.88
C GLU A 413 8.15 28.00 0.23
N GLY A 414 8.75 28.34 -0.92
CA GLY A 414 8.44 29.51 -1.74
C GLY A 414 7.15 29.39 -2.57
N GLY A 415 6.56 28.20 -2.61
CA GLY A 415 5.35 27.90 -3.41
C GLY A 415 5.63 27.43 -4.83
N SER A 416 6.89 27.21 -5.22
CA SER A 416 7.24 26.66 -6.53
C SER A 416 6.72 25.23 -6.62
N LEU A 417 5.84 24.99 -7.59
CA LEU A 417 5.18 23.70 -7.77
C LEU A 417 6.07 22.70 -8.51
N PHE A 418 6.09 21.47 -8.00
CA PHE A 418 6.73 20.34 -8.63
C PHE A 418 5.72 19.63 -9.53
N GLU A 419 6.14 19.24 -10.73
CA GLU A 419 5.26 18.58 -11.68
C GLU A 419 5.07 17.11 -11.28
N PHE A 420 3.82 16.69 -11.06
CA PHE A 420 3.50 15.30 -10.74
C PHE A 420 3.76 14.41 -11.96
N VAL A 421 4.61 13.39 -11.81
CA VAL A 421 5.03 12.52 -12.90
C VAL A 421 4.03 11.37 -13.04
N PRO A 422 3.41 11.16 -14.21
CA PRO A 422 2.44 10.08 -14.39
C PRO A 422 3.12 8.69 -14.38
N PRO A 423 2.39 7.60 -14.05
CA PRO A 423 2.94 6.24 -14.03
C PRO A 423 3.59 5.80 -15.36
N SER A 424 3.12 6.32 -16.49
CA SER A 424 3.65 6.01 -17.82
C SER A 424 5.08 6.50 -18.05
N GLU A 425 5.53 7.51 -17.32
CA GLU A 425 6.90 8.05 -17.42
C GLU A 425 7.88 7.34 -16.48
N THR A 426 7.37 6.61 -15.48
CA THR A 426 8.20 5.85 -14.53
C THR A 426 7.67 4.40 -14.43
N PRO A 427 7.70 3.61 -15.52
CA PRO A 427 7.08 2.29 -15.54
C PRO A 427 7.74 1.29 -14.59
N GLU A 428 8.99 1.52 -14.21
CA GLU A 428 9.75 0.69 -13.27
C GLU A 428 9.31 0.92 -11.81
N VAL A 429 8.62 2.04 -11.53
CA VAL A 429 8.15 2.39 -10.20
C VAL A 429 6.80 1.71 -9.96
N SER A 430 6.77 0.77 -9.01
CA SER A 430 5.56 0.06 -8.62
C SER A 430 4.56 1.00 -7.93
N ARG A 431 3.58 1.49 -8.71
CA ARG A 431 2.47 2.31 -8.21
C ARG A 431 1.22 1.45 -8.09
N ARG A 432 0.45 1.62 -7.02
CA ARG A 432 -0.77 0.82 -6.79
C ARG A 432 -1.99 1.52 -7.40
N GLY A 433 -3.02 0.75 -7.71
CA GLY A 433 -4.33 1.27 -8.12
C GLY A 433 -5.24 1.49 -6.91
N ALA A 434 -6.48 1.01 -7.02
CA ALA A 434 -7.38 0.87 -5.88
C ALA A 434 -7.11 -0.43 -5.13
N VAL A 435 -7.05 -0.38 -3.80
CA VAL A 435 -6.78 -1.52 -2.91
C VAL A 435 -7.72 -1.45 -1.71
N GLN A 436 -8.31 -2.58 -1.34
CA GLN A 436 -9.04 -2.69 -0.07
C GLN A 436 -8.06 -3.08 1.04
N LEU A 437 -8.02 -2.29 2.10
CA LEU A 437 -7.21 -2.51 3.30
C LEU A 437 -8.10 -3.11 4.39
N GLY A 438 -7.85 -4.35 4.79
CA GLY A 438 -8.48 -4.96 5.96
C GLY A 438 -7.99 -4.34 7.28
N PRO A 439 -8.63 -4.65 8.42
CA PRO A 439 -8.16 -4.21 9.74
C PRO A 439 -6.71 -4.64 10.01
N GLY A 440 -5.85 -3.70 10.38
CA GLY A 440 -4.43 -3.92 10.64
C GLY A 440 -3.52 -3.86 9.40
N ASP A 441 -4.09 -3.98 8.19
CA ASP A 441 -3.33 -3.97 6.94
C ASP A 441 -2.56 -2.65 6.77
N ALA A 442 -1.35 -2.77 6.22
CA ALA A 442 -0.53 -1.64 5.83
C ALA A 442 -0.24 -1.67 4.33
N LEU A 443 -0.13 -0.48 3.76
CA LEU A 443 0.19 -0.25 2.37
C LEU A 443 1.20 0.89 2.26
N THR A 444 2.11 0.76 1.30
CA THR A 444 3.01 1.83 0.88
C THR A 444 2.64 2.25 -0.54
N ASP A 445 2.54 3.55 -0.76
CA ASP A 445 2.39 4.18 -2.08
C ASP A 445 3.57 5.13 -2.33
N LEU A 446 3.97 5.24 -3.59
CA LEU A 446 5.14 6.01 -4.00
C LEU A 446 4.71 7.09 -4.98
N LEU A 447 4.97 8.35 -4.61
CA LEU A 447 4.66 9.53 -5.40
C LEU A 447 5.94 10.05 -6.03
N VAL A 448 5.86 10.45 -7.30
CA VAL A 448 7.02 10.94 -8.05
C VAL A 448 6.70 12.29 -8.64
N PHE A 449 7.62 13.23 -8.46
CA PHE A 449 7.52 14.59 -8.97
C PHE A 449 8.80 14.95 -9.73
N ARG A 450 8.74 15.80 -10.75
CA ARG A 450 9.93 16.39 -11.36
C ARG A 450 10.48 17.47 -10.43
N ALA A 451 11.77 17.38 -10.13
CA ALA A 451 12.44 18.42 -9.37
C ALA A 451 12.68 19.64 -10.28
N PRO A 452 12.44 20.87 -9.80
CA PRO A 452 12.86 22.08 -10.51
C PRO A 452 14.39 22.18 -10.51
N GLU A 453 14.92 22.99 -11.42
CA GLU A 453 16.34 23.34 -11.41
C GLU A 453 16.66 24.15 -10.15
N GLY A 454 17.71 23.76 -9.42
CA GLY A 454 18.18 24.47 -8.22
C GLY A 454 18.18 23.62 -6.95
N GLU A 455 18.37 24.29 -5.82
CA GLU A 455 18.40 23.65 -4.51
C GLU A 455 16.99 23.45 -3.98
N VAL A 456 16.64 22.20 -3.68
CA VAL A 456 15.34 21.85 -3.11
C VAL A 456 15.44 21.90 -1.59
N THR A 457 14.84 22.94 -0.99
CA THR A 457 14.74 23.09 0.47
C THR A 457 13.29 23.05 0.91
N ASN A 458 13.02 22.40 2.04
CA ASN A 458 11.72 22.31 2.72
C ASN A 458 10.52 22.10 1.77
N LEU A 459 10.10 20.84 1.61
CA LEU A 459 8.97 20.52 0.76
C LEU A 459 7.64 20.58 1.51
N ARG A 460 6.58 20.95 0.78
CA ARG A 460 5.19 20.98 1.22
C ARG A 460 4.38 20.03 0.35
N LEU A 461 3.94 18.91 0.93
CA LEU A 461 3.15 17.89 0.26
C LEU A 461 1.68 18.00 0.68
N ALA A 462 0.78 18.28 -0.26
CA ALA A 462 -0.65 18.24 -0.06
C ALA A 462 -1.26 16.98 -0.69
N LEU A 463 -1.99 16.18 0.10
CA LEU A 463 -2.61 14.92 -0.35
C LEU A 463 -4.13 14.98 -0.26
N ALA A 464 -4.83 14.72 -1.37
CA ALA A 464 -6.27 14.79 -1.43
C ALA A 464 -6.92 13.71 -0.55
N LYS A 465 -7.87 14.12 0.30
CA LYS A 465 -8.55 13.21 1.24
C LYS A 465 -9.43 12.16 0.54
N ARG A 466 -9.86 12.44 -0.69
CA ARG A 466 -10.69 11.54 -1.51
C ARG A 466 -9.99 10.21 -1.86
N ALA A 467 -8.67 10.14 -1.78
CA ALA A 467 -7.92 8.88 -1.93
C ALA A 467 -8.26 7.85 -0.85
N LEU A 468 -8.68 8.33 0.33
CA LEU A 468 -8.99 7.51 1.49
C LEU A 468 -10.49 7.20 1.60
N ALA A 469 -11.24 7.35 0.50
CA ALA A 469 -12.70 7.33 0.50
C ALA A 469 -13.28 5.97 0.94
N GLY A 470 -13.63 5.88 2.22
CA GLY A 470 -14.81 5.15 2.68
C GLY A 470 -16.05 6.05 2.65
N LYS A 471 -17.24 5.50 2.93
CA LYS A 471 -18.53 6.24 3.00
C LYS A 471 -18.55 7.42 3.99
N ALA A 472 -17.51 7.60 4.79
CA ALA A 472 -17.44 8.64 5.79
C ALA A 472 -17.10 10.00 5.16
N ARG A 473 -18.00 10.98 5.35
CA ARG A 473 -17.70 12.37 5.03
C ARG A 473 -16.61 12.85 5.97
N VAL A 474 -15.39 13.02 5.46
CA VAL A 474 -14.33 13.70 6.21
C VAL A 474 -14.69 15.18 6.27
N SER A 475 -15.03 15.69 7.45
CA SER A 475 -15.26 17.13 7.66
C SER A 475 -13.92 17.89 7.56
N GLY A 476 -13.92 19.06 6.93
CA GLY A 476 -12.76 19.95 6.82
C GLY A 476 -12.23 20.10 5.39
N GLY A 477 -11.02 20.65 5.25
CA GLY A 477 -10.38 20.89 3.94
C GLY A 477 -10.25 19.63 3.08
N THR A 478 -10.06 19.81 1.77
CA THR A 478 -10.01 18.72 0.76
C THR A 478 -8.68 17.97 0.72
N HIS A 479 -7.65 18.48 1.41
CA HIS A 479 -6.29 17.94 1.42
C HIS A 479 -5.72 17.84 2.84
N PHE A 480 -4.71 16.98 3.01
CA PHE A 480 -3.79 16.94 4.15
C PHE A 480 -2.50 17.62 3.76
N GLY A 481 -1.97 18.52 4.59
CA GLY A 481 -0.69 19.20 4.36
C GLY A 481 0.42 18.61 5.21
N PHE A 482 1.51 18.18 4.59
CA PHE A 482 2.74 17.74 5.24
C PHE A 482 3.90 18.68 4.89
N GLN A 483 4.72 19.02 5.87
CA GLN A 483 5.99 19.72 5.67
C GLN A 483 7.11 18.70 5.84
N ILE A 484 7.93 18.54 4.82
CA ILE A 484 9.07 17.61 4.75
C ILE A 484 10.34 18.47 4.81
N PRO A 485 11.03 18.52 5.95
CA PRO A 485 12.25 19.31 6.08
C PRO A 485 13.36 18.76 5.18
N SER A 486 14.28 19.63 4.76
CA SER A 486 15.43 19.25 3.93
C SER A 486 16.30 18.15 4.55
N SER A 487 16.33 18.04 5.87
CA SER A 487 17.03 16.98 6.59
C SER A 487 16.54 15.57 6.26
N LEU A 488 15.27 15.42 5.84
CA LEU A 488 14.72 14.14 5.38
C LEU A 488 14.95 13.87 3.90
N LEU A 489 15.44 14.85 3.14
CA LEU A 489 15.79 14.69 1.73
C LEU A 489 17.25 14.26 1.53
N ALA A 490 18.08 14.41 2.56
CA ALA A 490 19.46 13.94 2.56
C ALA A 490 19.53 12.41 2.58
N ASP A 491 20.48 11.83 1.85
CA ASP A 491 20.64 10.38 1.71
C ASP A 491 20.86 9.65 3.05
N ASP A 492 21.44 10.36 4.02
CA ASP A 492 21.78 9.85 5.35
C ASP A 492 20.61 9.88 6.33
N ALA A 493 19.41 10.27 5.90
CA ALA A 493 18.21 10.15 6.72
C ALA A 493 17.89 8.66 6.92
N VAL A 494 18.58 8.04 7.89
CA VAL A 494 18.14 6.81 8.55
C VAL A 494 16.69 7.06 8.91
N ALA A 495 15.77 6.37 8.24
CA ALA A 495 14.35 6.52 8.49
C ALA A 495 14.15 6.46 10.02
N PRO A 496 13.44 7.44 10.64
CA PRO A 496 13.23 7.41 12.08
C PRO A 496 12.69 6.03 12.41
N SER A 497 13.44 5.27 13.23
CA SER A 497 13.18 3.85 13.46
C SER A 497 11.69 3.69 13.77
N ALA A 498 11.02 2.86 12.97
CA ALA A 498 9.57 2.68 13.07
C ALA A 498 9.13 1.96 14.35
N ASP A 499 10.06 1.64 15.25
CA ASP A 499 9.88 0.90 16.50
C ASP A 499 10.70 1.53 17.64
N PRO A 500 10.25 1.33 18.88
CA PRO A 500 11.00 0.52 19.83
C PRO A 500 10.58 -0.94 19.83
#